data_AF-A0A078JUE4-F1
#
_entry.id   AF-A0A078JUE4-F1
#
_cell.length_a   1.000
_cell.length_b   1.000
_cell.length_c   1.000
_cell.angle_alpha   90.00
_cell.angle_beta   90.00
_cell.angle_gamma   90.00
#
_symmetry.space_group_name_H-M   'P 1'
#
loop_
_entity.id
_entity.type
_entity.pdbx_description
1 polymer ?
#
loop_
_entity_poly.entity_id
_entity_poly.type
_entity_poly.pdbx_seq_one_letter_code
_entity_poly.pdbx_strand_id
1 'polypeptide(L)'
;MFTFMDAARVKPALSTNPPSEVDPLSSLPDCLIFQIFLNLPTKDVVQTSALSTRWTTLWKDVHGLDLDTEDFNTHETFVSFVDNFLERNRGSSIHLFKVTYDSSYKPDLVNRWVDTAVRLKVEHLDISDDLPAQDIMMNPTLKLMLPCLNMVRDFLVGISKVKDLTIASSTLEVIYDYARYVQLPVFRNLYTLCVRFNSYMWEMLPVFLEVCPNLKTLVVGTTENPKMVDLTVIARPWNLLSSLEHVGIERPLKGEALEMALVGYLLENSPNLKKLSLSLHDSLKKGKSKEESDVFIELLNFPRLSSSCQIIVR
;
A
#
# COMPACT_ATOMS: atom_id res chain seq x y z
N MET A 1 5.54 28.57 -24.18
CA MET A 1 5.11 29.51 -23.15
C MET A 1 4.34 28.68 -22.13
N PHE A 2 5.02 28.25 -21.06
CA PHE A 2 4.42 27.39 -20.04
C PHE A 2 3.54 28.26 -19.15
N THR A 3 2.22 28.15 -19.29
CA THR A 3 1.25 28.75 -18.37
C THR A 3 1.06 27.77 -17.22
N PHE A 4 1.80 27.95 -16.12
CA PHE A 4 1.46 27.30 -14.84
C PHE A 4 1.39 28.29 -13.71
N MET A 5 0.39 28.00 -12.87
CA MET A 5 -0.04 28.68 -11.65
C MET A 5 -0.63 30.06 -11.90
N ASP A 6 -1.73 30.35 -11.23
CA ASP A 6 -2.31 31.69 -11.18
C ASP A 6 -1.21 32.70 -10.79
N ALA A 7 -0.62 33.33 -11.81
CA ALA A 7 0.11 34.57 -11.72
C ALA A 7 -0.86 35.76 -11.48
N ALA A 8 -1.98 35.50 -10.79
CA ALA A 8 -2.82 36.53 -10.24
C ALA A 8 -2.08 37.14 -9.04
N ARG A 9 -1.21 38.11 -9.39
CA ARG A 9 -0.49 39.09 -8.56
C ARG A 9 0.98 38.80 -8.28
N VAL A 10 1.77 38.56 -9.32
CA VAL A 10 3.06 39.28 -9.41
C VAL A 10 3.03 40.03 -10.73
N LYS A 11 2.81 41.35 -10.65
CA LYS A 11 2.94 42.21 -11.82
C LYS A 11 4.35 42.00 -12.37
N PRO A 12 4.52 41.84 -13.70
CA PRO A 12 5.85 41.97 -14.27
C PRO A 12 6.37 43.33 -13.83
N ALA A 13 7.59 43.39 -13.32
CA ALA A 13 8.22 44.67 -13.03
C ALA A 13 8.19 45.48 -14.34
N LEU A 14 7.27 46.44 -14.42
CA LEU A 14 7.39 47.50 -15.41
C LEU A 14 8.74 48.15 -15.09
N SER A 15 9.64 48.07 -16.05
CA SER A 15 10.91 48.77 -16.07
C SER A 15 10.66 50.27 -15.92
N THR A 16 10.54 50.75 -14.68
CA THR A 16 10.47 52.18 -14.33
C THR A 16 11.50 52.55 -13.27
N ASN A 17 12.43 51.66 -12.91
CA ASN A 17 13.49 52.04 -11.99
C ASN A 17 14.53 52.91 -12.72
N PRO A 18 14.98 54.02 -12.10
CA PRO A 18 16.02 54.87 -12.65
C PRO A 18 17.34 54.09 -12.80
N PRO A 19 18.30 54.55 -13.64
CA PRO A 19 19.40 53.73 -14.18
C PRO A 19 20.47 53.24 -13.18
N SER A 20 20.24 53.26 -11.87
CA SER A 20 21.27 53.02 -10.86
C SER A 20 20.91 52.04 -9.74
N GLU A 21 19.76 51.38 -9.75
CA GLU A 21 19.51 50.24 -8.84
C GLU A 21 19.84 48.94 -9.58
N VAL A 22 21.09 48.48 -9.44
CA VAL A 22 21.52 47.15 -9.85
C VAL A 22 20.65 46.14 -9.10
N ASP A 23 19.87 45.33 -9.81
CA ASP A 23 19.09 44.22 -9.24
C ASP A 23 20.04 43.35 -8.39
N PRO A 24 19.95 43.39 -7.05
CA PRO A 24 20.91 42.71 -6.19
C PRO A 24 20.90 41.20 -6.40
N LEU A 25 19.77 40.63 -6.82
CA LEU A 25 19.62 39.21 -7.16
C LEU A 25 20.38 38.86 -8.44
N SER A 26 20.45 39.79 -9.38
CA SER A 26 21.23 39.63 -10.61
C SER A 26 22.75 39.74 -10.41
N SER A 27 23.22 40.12 -9.21
CA SER A 27 24.66 40.27 -8.92
C SER A 27 25.35 38.99 -8.43
N LEU A 28 24.57 37.96 -8.07
CA LEU A 28 25.09 36.68 -7.57
C LEU A 28 25.83 35.89 -8.68
N PRO A 29 26.95 35.20 -8.39
CA PRO A 29 27.56 34.23 -9.31
C PRO A 29 26.62 33.07 -9.65
N ASP A 30 26.73 32.52 -10.86
CA ASP A 30 25.85 31.42 -11.33
C ASP A 30 25.89 30.20 -10.41
N CYS A 31 27.07 29.85 -9.88
CA CYS A 31 27.21 28.73 -8.95
C CYS A 31 26.36 28.87 -7.68
N LEU A 32 26.25 30.08 -7.13
CA LEU A 32 25.41 30.35 -5.96
C LEU A 32 23.93 30.34 -6.32
N ILE A 33 23.57 30.85 -7.50
CA ILE A 33 22.20 30.81 -8.01
C ILE A 33 21.75 29.35 -8.20
N PHE A 34 22.58 28.50 -8.81
CA PHE A 34 22.29 27.08 -8.97
C PHE A 34 22.14 26.37 -7.62
N GLN A 35 23.01 26.69 -6.65
CA GLN A 35 22.90 26.12 -5.32
C GLN A 35 21.59 26.54 -4.63
N ILE A 36 21.17 27.80 -4.78
CA ILE A 36 19.86 28.25 -4.27
C ILE A 36 18.74 27.45 -4.93
N PHE A 37 18.76 27.31 -6.26
CA PHE A 37 17.72 26.58 -7.00
C PHE A 37 17.64 25.10 -6.63
N LEU A 38 18.77 24.44 -6.39
CA LEU A 38 18.79 23.03 -5.98
C LEU A 38 18.28 22.79 -4.55
N ASN A 39 18.16 23.84 -3.73
CA ASN A 39 17.66 23.76 -2.35
C ASN A 39 16.20 24.21 -2.21
N LEU A 40 15.51 24.47 -3.32
CA LEU A 40 14.12 24.92 -3.33
C LEU A 40 13.26 23.99 -4.20
N PRO A 41 11.97 23.80 -3.86
CA PRO A 41 11.01 23.18 -4.75
C PRO A 41 11.00 23.88 -6.12
N THR A 42 10.85 23.12 -7.20
CA THR A 42 10.93 23.67 -8.57
C THR A 42 9.83 24.71 -8.82
N LYS A 43 8.66 24.56 -8.20
CA LYS A 43 7.62 25.60 -8.18
C LYS A 43 8.14 26.94 -7.66
N ASP A 44 8.80 26.94 -6.50
CA ASP A 44 9.31 28.15 -5.87
C ASP A 44 10.46 28.75 -6.68
N VAL A 45 11.29 27.90 -7.29
CA VAL A 45 12.33 28.35 -8.23
C VAL A 45 11.71 29.06 -9.42
N VAL A 46 10.71 28.47 -10.06
CA VAL A 46 10.03 29.07 -11.22
C VAL A 46 9.37 30.39 -10.83
N GLN A 47 8.65 30.43 -9.70
CA GLN A 47 8.01 31.65 -9.21
C GLN A 47 9.02 32.75 -8.87
N THR A 48 10.06 32.42 -8.11
CA THR A 48 11.09 33.38 -7.69
C THR A 48 11.94 33.84 -8.88
N SER A 49 12.15 32.97 -9.87
CA SER A 49 12.92 33.32 -11.07
C SER A 49 12.29 34.47 -11.86
N ALA A 50 10.96 34.65 -11.78
CA ALA A 50 10.25 35.74 -12.46
C ALA A 50 10.65 37.14 -11.95
N LEU A 51 11.33 37.24 -10.81
CA LEU A 51 11.80 38.49 -10.23
C LEU A 51 13.06 39.04 -10.91
N SER A 52 13.81 38.21 -11.66
CA SER A 52 15.03 38.62 -12.36
C SER A 52 15.16 37.96 -13.72
N THR A 53 15.39 38.74 -14.77
CA THR A 53 15.55 38.21 -16.14
C THR A 53 16.67 37.18 -16.23
N ARG A 54 17.77 37.37 -15.48
CA ARG A 54 18.88 36.40 -15.40
C ARG A 54 18.45 35.11 -14.72
N TRP A 55 17.62 35.18 -13.68
CA TRP A 55 17.13 33.98 -13.00
C TRP A 55 16.16 33.20 -13.90
N THR A 56 15.30 33.88 -14.67
CA THR A 56 14.38 33.23 -15.64
C THR A 56 15.08 32.42 -16.73
N THR A 57 16.33 32.76 -17.06
CA THR A 57 17.15 32.00 -18.00
C THR A 57 17.88 30.86 -17.29
N LEU A 58 18.53 31.14 -16.16
CA LEU A 58 19.40 30.18 -15.46
C LEU A 58 18.65 28.99 -14.87
N TRP A 59 17.41 29.15 -14.39
CA TRP A 59 16.69 28.00 -13.82
C TRP A 59 16.46 26.88 -14.84
N LYS A 60 16.46 27.20 -16.14
CA LYS A 60 16.35 26.21 -17.22
C LYS A 60 17.65 25.41 -17.43
N ASP A 61 18.76 25.84 -16.86
CA ASP A 61 20.02 25.12 -16.90
C ASP A 61 20.24 24.31 -15.61
N VAL A 62 19.30 24.37 -14.65
CA VAL A 62 19.33 23.54 -13.45
C VAL A 62 19.06 22.08 -13.81
N HIS A 63 19.98 21.21 -13.43
CA HIS A 63 19.89 19.75 -13.58
C HIS A 63 19.25 19.10 -12.34
N GLY A 64 18.19 19.69 -11.83
CA GLY A 64 17.48 19.25 -10.63
C GLY A 64 15.98 19.47 -10.78
N LEU A 65 15.19 18.51 -10.30
CA LEU A 65 13.74 18.55 -10.27
C LEU A 65 13.25 18.19 -8.86
N ASP A 66 12.35 19.00 -8.32
CA ASP A 66 11.60 18.75 -7.08
C ASP A 66 10.18 19.27 -7.31
N LEU A 67 9.24 18.37 -7.56
CA LEU A 67 7.86 18.71 -7.88
C LEU A 67 6.88 17.90 -7.06
N ASP A 68 5.78 18.55 -6.73
CA ASP A 68 4.59 17.91 -6.20
C ASP A 68 3.46 17.93 -7.24
N THR A 69 2.66 16.88 -7.34
CA THR A 69 1.48 16.88 -8.22
C THR A 69 0.43 17.89 -7.75
N GLU A 70 0.37 18.20 -6.45
CA GLU A 70 -0.52 19.22 -5.90
C GLU A 70 -0.17 20.63 -6.37
N ASP A 71 1.05 20.83 -6.90
CA ASP A 71 1.45 22.09 -7.51
C ASP A 71 0.78 22.36 -8.87
N PHE A 72 0.06 21.37 -9.42
CA PHE A 72 -0.51 21.44 -10.77
C PHE A 72 -2.04 21.34 -10.76
N ASN A 73 -2.67 22.15 -11.60
CA ASN A 73 -4.13 22.16 -11.74
C ASN A 73 -4.67 20.90 -12.43
N THR A 74 -3.86 20.21 -13.24
CA THR A 74 -4.27 19.00 -13.94
C THR A 74 -3.15 17.98 -14.07
N HIS A 75 -3.52 16.70 -14.08
CA HIS A 75 -2.58 15.57 -14.20
C HIS A 75 -1.76 15.63 -15.50
N GLU A 76 -2.40 15.93 -16.63
CA GLU A 76 -1.73 16.00 -17.93
C GLU A 76 -0.59 17.03 -17.93
N THR A 77 -0.78 18.11 -17.18
CA THR A 77 0.17 19.21 -17.18
C THR A 77 1.40 18.94 -16.34
N PHE A 78 1.21 18.34 -15.15
CA PHE A 78 2.27 17.76 -14.36
C PHE A 78 3.09 16.76 -15.18
N VAL A 79 2.42 15.80 -15.81
CA VAL A 79 3.06 14.77 -16.64
C VAL A 79 3.88 15.39 -17.76
N SER A 80 3.31 16.36 -18.47
CA SER A 80 4.01 17.06 -19.55
C SER A 80 5.24 17.82 -19.03
N PHE A 81 5.18 18.35 -17.80
CA PHE A 81 6.31 19.07 -17.21
C PHE A 81 7.46 18.12 -16.91
N VAL A 82 7.17 17.01 -16.23
CA VAL A 82 8.17 15.97 -15.90
C VAL A 82 8.79 15.41 -17.19
N ASP A 83 7.97 15.10 -18.19
CA ASP A 83 8.45 14.63 -19.50
C ASP A 83 9.36 15.66 -20.17
N ASN A 84 8.93 16.92 -20.26
CA ASN A 84 9.74 17.98 -20.86
C ASN A 84 11.07 18.20 -20.13
N PHE A 85 11.08 18.07 -18.80
CA PHE A 85 12.32 18.15 -18.02
C PHE A 85 13.28 17.01 -18.38
N LEU A 86 12.79 15.76 -18.41
CA LEU A 86 13.59 14.59 -18.76
C LEU A 86 14.13 14.68 -20.20
N GLU A 87 13.31 15.15 -21.13
CA GLU A 87 13.70 15.39 -22.52
C GLU A 87 14.79 16.45 -22.65
N ARG A 88 14.67 17.57 -21.93
CA ARG A 88 15.64 18.66 -21.95
C ARG A 88 17.01 18.23 -21.43
N ASN A 89 17.05 17.29 -20.50
CA ASN A 89 18.27 16.79 -19.88
C ASN A 89 18.88 15.58 -20.60
N ARG A 90 18.38 15.22 -21.80
CA ARG A 90 18.96 14.16 -22.63
C ARG A 90 20.43 14.48 -22.98
N GLY A 91 21.36 13.79 -22.32
CA GLY A 91 22.80 13.93 -22.55
C GLY A 91 23.59 14.53 -21.38
N SER A 92 22.92 14.96 -20.32
CA SER A 92 23.55 15.46 -19.09
C SER A 92 23.16 14.60 -17.89
N SER A 93 24.01 14.58 -16.84
CA SER A 93 23.65 13.96 -15.57
C SER A 93 22.69 14.85 -14.78
N ILE A 94 21.72 14.24 -14.11
CA ILE A 94 20.76 14.93 -13.24
C ILE A 94 21.25 14.81 -11.78
N HIS A 95 21.32 15.91 -11.04
CA HIS A 95 21.72 15.92 -9.64
C HIS A 95 20.57 15.44 -8.73
N LEU A 96 19.35 15.95 -8.95
CA LEU A 96 18.18 15.64 -8.15
C LEU A 96 16.98 15.35 -9.04
N PHE A 97 16.30 14.22 -8.82
CA PHE A 97 15.01 13.92 -9.40
C PHE A 97 14.06 13.52 -8.28
N LYS A 98 13.30 14.48 -7.79
CA LYS A 98 12.28 14.34 -6.75
C LYS A 98 10.91 14.63 -7.33
N VAL A 99 10.04 13.63 -7.30
CA VAL A 99 8.67 13.74 -7.82
C VAL A 99 7.72 13.12 -6.80
N THR A 100 6.88 13.96 -6.21
CA THR A 100 5.72 13.54 -5.43
C THR A 100 4.50 13.48 -6.37
N TYR A 101 3.79 12.36 -6.40
CA TYR A 101 2.69 12.13 -7.34
C TYR A 101 1.51 11.45 -6.65
N ASP A 102 0.29 11.63 -7.14
CA ASP A 102 -0.90 10.96 -6.61
C ASP A 102 -0.95 9.49 -7.05
N SER A 103 -1.27 8.58 -6.12
CA SER A 103 -1.64 7.19 -6.35
C SER A 103 -2.54 6.90 -7.58
N SER A 104 -3.28 7.88 -8.08
CA SER A 104 -4.08 7.79 -9.32
C SER A 104 -3.25 7.62 -10.60
N TYR A 105 -1.95 7.93 -10.60
CA TYR A 105 -1.06 7.72 -11.75
C TYR A 105 -0.76 6.24 -12.00
N LYS A 106 -0.74 5.84 -13.28
CA LYS A 106 -0.43 4.45 -13.67
C LYS A 106 1.02 4.10 -13.33
N PRO A 107 1.29 2.91 -12.75
CA PRO A 107 2.66 2.48 -12.44
C PRO A 107 3.61 2.53 -13.65
N ASP A 108 3.13 2.20 -14.84
CA ASP A 108 3.93 2.25 -16.08
C ASP A 108 4.48 3.65 -16.40
N LEU A 109 3.72 4.69 -16.07
CA LEU A 109 4.11 6.07 -16.29
C LEU A 109 5.27 6.46 -15.35
N VAL A 110 5.14 6.13 -14.07
CA VAL A 110 6.15 6.41 -13.06
C VAL A 110 7.43 5.60 -13.34
N ASN A 111 7.28 4.31 -13.68
CA ASN A 111 8.41 3.46 -14.07
C ASN A 111 9.16 4.03 -15.28
N ARG A 112 8.45 4.58 -16.28
CA ARG A 112 9.08 5.25 -17.43
C ARG A 112 9.92 6.46 -17.00
N TRP A 113 9.45 7.24 -16.03
CA TRP A 113 10.22 8.37 -15.50
C TRP A 113 11.48 7.90 -14.77
N VAL A 114 11.33 6.92 -13.88
CA VAL A 114 12.43 6.31 -13.14
C VAL A 114 13.49 5.76 -14.10
N ASP A 115 13.09 4.95 -15.06
CA ASP A 115 14.00 4.39 -16.07
C ASP A 115 14.72 5.47 -16.86
N THR A 116 14.05 6.58 -17.16
CA THR A 116 14.65 7.71 -17.86
C THR A 116 15.65 8.45 -16.98
N ALA A 117 15.29 8.76 -15.73
CA ALA A 117 16.19 9.40 -14.77
C ALA A 117 17.44 8.55 -14.50
N VAL A 118 17.30 7.22 -14.38
CA VAL A 118 18.42 6.28 -14.22
C VAL A 118 19.32 6.27 -15.45
N ARG A 119 18.76 6.28 -16.67
CA ARG A 119 19.56 6.41 -17.91
C ARG A 119 20.32 7.74 -17.97
N LEU A 120 19.77 8.79 -17.38
CA LEU A 120 20.41 10.09 -17.22
C LEU A 120 21.33 10.17 -15.99
N LYS A 121 21.70 9.04 -15.38
CA LYS A 121 22.66 8.94 -14.26
C LYS A 121 22.29 9.88 -13.10
N VAL A 122 21.03 9.85 -12.69
CA VAL A 122 20.56 10.63 -11.54
C VAL A 122 21.39 10.33 -10.28
N GLU A 123 21.85 11.37 -9.58
CA GLU A 123 22.61 11.24 -8.33
C GLU A 123 21.69 11.00 -7.12
N HIS A 124 20.60 11.78 -7.04
CA HIS A 124 19.58 11.67 -5.99
C HIS A 124 18.19 11.44 -6.60
N LEU A 125 17.62 10.27 -6.39
CA LEU A 125 16.30 9.88 -6.87
C LEU A 125 15.34 9.74 -5.69
N ASP A 126 14.24 10.48 -5.72
CA ASP A 126 13.14 10.43 -4.76
C ASP A 126 11.80 10.38 -5.53
N ILE A 127 11.04 9.31 -5.32
CA ILE A 127 9.75 9.09 -5.97
C ILE A 127 8.81 8.73 -4.84
N SER A 128 7.88 9.64 -4.52
CA SER A 128 7.01 9.53 -3.36
C SER A 128 5.55 9.71 -3.78
N ASP A 129 4.63 9.00 -3.14
CA ASP A 129 3.19 9.18 -3.36
C ASP A 129 2.68 10.28 -2.43
N ASP A 130 1.83 11.17 -2.93
CA ASP A 130 1.17 12.22 -2.15
C ASP A 130 -0.03 11.67 -1.38
N LEU A 131 0.25 10.79 -0.42
CA LEU A 131 -0.79 10.33 0.49
C LEU A 131 -0.92 11.31 1.65
N PRO A 132 -2.12 11.86 1.92
CA PRO A 132 -2.32 12.72 3.08
C PRO A 132 -1.98 11.96 4.36
N ALA A 133 -1.43 12.65 5.36
CA ALA A 133 -0.96 12.04 6.61
C ALA A 133 -2.01 11.21 7.38
N GLN A 134 -3.30 11.39 7.07
CA GLN A 134 -4.40 10.55 7.58
C GLN A 134 -4.46 9.18 6.89
N ASP A 135 -4.07 9.07 5.62
CA ASP A 135 -3.91 7.81 4.90
C ASP A 135 -2.60 7.09 5.25
N ILE A 136 -1.58 7.80 5.76
CA ILE A 136 -0.34 7.20 6.30
C ILE A 136 -0.64 6.32 7.54
N MET A 137 -1.71 6.61 8.29
CA MET A 137 -2.21 5.76 9.37
C MET A 137 -3.07 4.57 8.89
N MET A 138 -3.48 4.55 7.61
CA MET A 138 -4.27 3.49 6.98
C MET A 138 -3.52 2.70 5.90
N ASN A 139 -2.29 3.08 5.56
CA ASN A 139 -1.51 2.45 4.50
C ASN A 139 0.00 2.36 4.86
N PRO A 140 0.45 1.28 5.51
CA PRO A 140 1.86 1.02 5.79
C PRO A 140 2.69 0.61 4.55
N THR A 141 2.06 0.48 3.38
CA THR A 141 2.54 -0.31 2.24
C THR A 141 3.62 0.39 1.39
N LEU A 142 3.71 1.73 1.40
CA LEU A 142 4.65 2.44 0.54
C LEU A 142 6.12 2.40 1.01
N LYS A 143 6.39 1.80 2.17
CA LYS A 143 7.76 1.66 2.72
C LYS A 143 8.59 0.56 2.05
N LEU A 144 7.99 -0.27 1.19
CA LEU A 144 8.71 -1.32 0.45
C LEU A 144 9.43 -0.74 -0.77
N MET A 145 10.43 0.11 -0.54
CA MET A 145 11.43 0.45 -1.56
C MET A 145 12.03 -0.85 -2.12
N LEU A 146 12.38 -0.86 -3.42
CA LEU A 146 12.91 -2.01 -4.17
C LEU A 146 13.92 -2.95 -3.43
N PRO A 147 14.81 -2.49 -2.52
CA PRO A 147 15.65 -3.39 -1.72
C PRO A 147 14.86 -4.37 -0.84
N CYS A 148 13.72 -3.94 -0.29
CA CYS A 148 12.86 -4.77 0.55
C CYS A 148 12.10 -5.82 -0.26
N LEU A 149 11.83 -5.57 -1.55
CA LEU A 149 11.09 -6.50 -2.41
C LEU A 149 11.86 -7.82 -2.62
N ASN A 150 13.19 -7.73 -2.82
CA ASN A 150 14.05 -8.92 -2.88
C ASN A 150 14.12 -9.63 -1.52
N MET A 151 14.17 -8.89 -0.41
CA MET A 151 14.18 -9.47 0.94
C MET A 151 12.87 -10.24 1.23
N VAL A 152 11.71 -9.67 0.91
CA VAL A 152 10.41 -10.33 1.08
C VAL A 152 10.31 -11.54 0.17
N ARG A 153 10.74 -11.44 -1.10
CA ARG A 153 10.79 -12.58 -2.01
C ARG A 153 11.63 -13.73 -1.46
N ASP A 154 12.85 -13.44 -1.04
CA ASP A 154 13.79 -14.44 -0.56
C ASP A 154 13.31 -15.05 0.77
N PHE A 155 12.68 -14.25 1.64
CA PHE A 155 11.97 -14.73 2.82
C PHE A 155 10.85 -15.70 2.46
N LEU A 156 9.93 -15.32 1.55
CA LEU A 156 8.82 -16.15 1.09
C LEU A 156 9.29 -17.47 0.46
N VAL A 157 10.35 -17.42 -0.36
CA VAL A 157 10.99 -18.62 -0.92
C VAL A 157 11.58 -19.50 0.19
N GLY A 158 12.21 -18.90 1.20
CA GLY A 158 12.71 -19.61 2.37
C GLY A 158 11.61 -20.35 3.13
N ILE A 159 10.51 -19.66 3.45
CA ILE A 159 9.40 -20.24 4.22
C ILE A 159 8.52 -21.20 3.40
N SER A 160 8.56 -21.16 2.06
CA SER A 160 7.81 -22.11 1.20
C SER A 160 8.15 -23.58 1.39
N LYS A 161 9.26 -23.87 2.08
CA LYS A 161 9.77 -25.22 2.35
C LYS A 161 9.24 -25.82 3.66
N VAL A 162 8.58 -25.04 4.50
CA VAL A 162 8.11 -25.51 5.83
C VAL A 162 6.79 -26.26 5.73
N LYS A 163 6.52 -27.12 6.71
CA LYS A 163 5.26 -27.88 6.85
C LYS A 163 4.25 -27.22 7.75
N ASP A 164 4.74 -26.56 8.79
CA ASP A 164 3.93 -25.89 9.80
C ASP A 164 4.42 -24.45 9.89
N LEU A 165 3.50 -23.50 9.75
CA LEU A 165 3.81 -22.09 9.73
C LEU A 165 2.84 -21.32 10.63
N THR A 166 3.39 -20.53 11.53
CA THR A 166 2.63 -19.56 12.32
C THR A 166 3.00 -18.17 11.86
N ILE A 167 2.03 -17.39 11.40
CA ILE A 167 2.22 -16.04 10.88
C ILE A 167 1.48 -15.04 11.76
N ALA A 168 2.15 -13.95 12.14
CA ALA A 168 1.52 -12.83 12.83
C ALA A 168 0.78 -11.92 11.84
N SER A 169 -0.26 -11.23 12.32
CA SER A 169 -1.08 -10.30 11.51
C SER A 169 -0.23 -9.34 10.67
N SER A 170 0.76 -8.70 11.29
CA SER A 170 1.65 -7.73 10.62
C SER A 170 2.52 -8.37 9.55
N THR A 171 2.88 -9.65 9.67
CA THR A 171 3.61 -10.36 8.63
C THR A 171 2.69 -10.70 7.46
N LEU A 172 1.45 -11.11 7.73
CA LEU A 172 0.48 -11.40 6.66
C LEU A 172 0.12 -10.14 5.87
N GLU A 173 0.04 -9.00 6.53
CA GLU A 173 -0.15 -7.68 5.90
C GLU A 173 0.94 -7.39 4.87
N VAL A 174 2.22 -7.52 5.24
CA VAL A 174 3.35 -7.36 4.32
C VAL A 174 3.26 -8.32 3.13
N ILE A 175 2.81 -9.56 3.35
CA ILE A 175 2.66 -10.57 2.29
C ILE A 175 1.49 -10.22 1.35
N TYR A 176 0.36 -9.80 1.90
CA TYR A 176 -0.82 -9.39 1.13
C TYR A 176 -0.50 -8.19 0.25
N ASP A 177 0.20 -7.21 0.80
CA ASP A 177 0.68 -6.05 0.08
C ASP A 177 1.66 -6.41 -1.03
N TYR A 178 2.62 -7.28 -0.74
CA TYR A 178 3.54 -7.83 -1.75
C TYR A 178 2.78 -8.53 -2.89
N ALA A 179 1.72 -9.29 -2.56
CA ALA A 179 0.92 -10.04 -3.52
C ALA A 179 0.15 -9.17 -4.52
N ARG A 180 -0.05 -7.88 -4.21
CA ARG A 180 -0.66 -6.91 -5.15
C ARG A 180 0.24 -6.59 -6.35
N TYR A 181 1.55 -6.75 -6.18
CA TYR A 181 2.54 -6.37 -7.18
C TYR A 181 3.33 -7.56 -7.74
N VAL A 182 3.52 -8.60 -6.94
CA VAL A 182 4.32 -9.77 -7.29
C VAL A 182 3.57 -11.04 -6.94
N GLN A 183 3.61 -12.02 -7.84
CA GLN A 183 3.01 -13.32 -7.58
C GLN A 183 3.69 -14.03 -6.41
N LEU A 184 2.91 -14.47 -5.43
CA LEU A 184 3.41 -15.25 -4.30
C LEU A 184 3.94 -16.63 -4.76
N PRO A 185 5.04 -17.14 -4.18
CA PRO A 185 5.48 -18.50 -4.43
C PRO A 185 4.45 -19.51 -3.91
N VAL A 186 4.40 -20.69 -4.53
CA VAL A 186 3.47 -21.76 -4.12
C VAL A 186 4.04 -22.54 -2.93
N PHE A 187 3.27 -22.62 -1.84
CA PHE A 187 3.60 -23.30 -0.59
C PHE A 187 3.14 -24.77 -0.60
N ARG A 188 3.71 -25.58 -1.51
CA ARG A 188 3.31 -26.99 -1.67
C ARG A 188 3.59 -27.87 -0.45
N ASN A 189 4.55 -27.49 0.37
CA ASN A 189 4.96 -28.27 1.54
C ASN A 189 4.16 -27.91 2.80
N LEU A 190 3.35 -26.84 2.76
CA LEU A 190 2.65 -26.34 3.93
C LEU A 190 1.37 -27.15 4.18
N TYR A 191 1.29 -27.78 5.36
CA TYR A 191 0.16 -28.59 5.80
C TYR A 191 -0.62 -27.94 6.94
N THR A 192 0.06 -27.16 7.79
CA THR A 192 -0.54 -26.45 8.92
C THR A 192 -0.22 -24.97 8.84
N LEU A 193 -1.24 -24.13 8.90
CA LEU A 193 -1.12 -22.68 8.97
C LEU A 193 -1.85 -22.19 10.22
N CYS A 194 -1.14 -21.47 11.07
CA CYS A 194 -1.70 -20.73 12.19
C CYS A 194 -1.54 -19.23 11.92
N VAL A 195 -2.63 -18.47 11.99
CA VAL A 195 -2.61 -17.03 11.80
C VAL A 195 -3.17 -16.35 13.05
N ARG A 196 -2.44 -15.37 13.57
CA ARG A 196 -2.86 -14.58 14.73
C ARG A 196 -3.13 -13.15 14.31
N PHE A 197 -4.40 -12.77 14.30
CA PHE A 197 -4.87 -11.44 13.89
C PHE A 197 -4.97 -10.47 15.07
N ASN A 198 -4.59 -9.23 14.85
CA ASN A 198 -4.76 -8.17 15.85
C ASN A 198 -6.05 -7.36 15.57
N SER A 199 -6.67 -7.52 14.39
CA SER A 199 -7.82 -6.75 13.89
C SER A 199 -8.72 -7.56 12.93
N TYR A 200 -9.64 -6.90 12.20
CA TYR A 200 -10.52 -7.46 11.15
C TYR A 200 -9.80 -7.78 9.82
N MET A 201 -8.49 -7.95 9.86
CA MET A 201 -7.62 -8.20 8.72
C MET A 201 -7.67 -9.63 8.14
N TRP A 202 -8.71 -10.40 8.47
CA TRP A 202 -8.95 -11.75 7.95
C TRP A 202 -9.25 -11.76 6.45
N GLU A 203 -9.67 -10.64 5.88
CA GLU A 203 -9.88 -10.44 4.43
C GLU A 203 -8.61 -10.67 3.59
N MET A 204 -7.43 -10.60 4.20
CA MET A 204 -6.15 -10.86 3.52
C MET A 204 -5.84 -12.36 3.40
N LEU A 205 -6.46 -13.18 4.27
CA LEU A 205 -6.19 -14.61 4.35
C LEU A 205 -6.41 -15.36 3.03
N PRO A 206 -7.46 -15.10 2.24
CA PRO A 206 -7.72 -15.82 1.00
C PRO A 206 -6.56 -15.75 0.01
N VAL A 207 -5.91 -14.57 -0.12
CA VAL A 207 -4.77 -14.38 -1.03
C VAL A 207 -3.62 -15.32 -0.68
N PHE A 208 -3.36 -15.54 0.61
CA PHE A 208 -2.29 -16.46 1.03
C PHE A 208 -2.73 -17.93 0.95
N LEU A 209 -4.00 -18.24 1.24
CA LEU A 209 -4.53 -19.60 1.13
C LEU A 209 -4.53 -20.13 -0.31
N GLU A 210 -4.76 -19.26 -1.31
CA GLU A 210 -4.74 -19.64 -2.73
C GLU A 210 -3.41 -20.26 -3.17
N VAL A 211 -2.30 -19.88 -2.52
CA VAL A 211 -0.96 -20.42 -2.83
C VAL A 211 -0.56 -21.61 -1.98
N CYS A 212 -1.45 -22.14 -1.14
CA CYS A 212 -1.18 -23.24 -0.20
C CYS A 212 -1.93 -24.55 -0.57
N PRO A 213 -1.69 -25.17 -1.74
CA PRO A 213 -2.56 -26.20 -2.31
C PRO A 213 -2.76 -27.48 -1.47
N ASN A 214 -1.89 -27.75 -0.50
CA ASN A 214 -1.88 -28.97 0.32
C ASN A 214 -2.23 -28.70 1.79
N LEU A 215 -2.71 -27.51 2.12
CA LEU A 215 -3.02 -27.14 3.49
C LEU A 215 -4.15 -28.02 4.03
N LYS A 216 -3.90 -28.67 5.18
CA LYS A 216 -4.87 -29.54 5.86
C LYS A 216 -5.47 -28.89 7.09
N THR A 217 -4.67 -28.09 7.79
CA THR A 217 -5.05 -27.47 9.05
C THR A 217 -4.89 -25.96 8.98
N LEU A 218 -5.97 -25.25 9.28
CA LEU A 218 -5.98 -23.79 9.43
C LEU A 218 -6.41 -23.43 10.85
N VAL A 219 -5.60 -22.65 11.55
CA VAL A 219 -5.94 -22.10 12.87
C VAL A 219 -5.93 -20.58 12.78
N VAL A 220 -7.02 -19.95 13.20
CA VAL A 220 -7.23 -18.51 13.21
C VAL A 220 -7.46 -18.06 14.65
N GLY A 221 -6.52 -17.31 15.20
CA GLY A 221 -6.63 -16.71 16.54
C GLY A 221 -6.57 -15.19 16.50
N THR A 222 -6.91 -14.54 17.62
CA THR A 222 -6.72 -13.09 17.77
C THR A 222 -5.98 -12.70 19.04
N THR A 223 -5.29 -11.55 19.02
CA THR A 223 -4.55 -11.03 20.17
C THR A 223 -5.24 -9.85 20.87
N GLU A 224 -6.19 -9.16 20.20
CA GLU A 224 -6.89 -7.98 20.74
C GLU A 224 -8.39 -7.95 20.35
N ASN A 225 -9.14 -7.01 20.94
CA ASN A 225 -10.60 -6.85 20.83
C ASN A 225 -10.91 -5.63 19.93
N PRO A 226 -11.02 -5.79 18.60
CA PRO A 226 -11.14 -4.65 17.69
C PRO A 226 -12.53 -4.00 17.76
N LYS A 227 -12.56 -2.67 17.63
CA LYS A 227 -13.80 -1.89 17.42
C LYS A 227 -14.23 -1.99 15.95
N MET A 228 -15.55 -2.03 15.76
CA MET A 228 -16.27 -2.35 14.54
C MET A 228 -16.04 -1.35 13.38
N VAL A 229 -15.82 -1.85 12.17
CA VAL A 229 -16.16 -1.17 10.90
C VAL A 229 -16.80 -2.20 9.97
N ASP A 230 -17.75 -1.70 9.19
CA ASP A 230 -18.65 -2.35 8.24
C ASP A 230 -17.91 -3.21 7.20
N LEU A 231 -18.37 -4.44 6.96
CA LEU A 231 -17.71 -5.45 6.10
C LEU A 231 -18.68 -5.93 5.01
N THR A 232 -18.78 -5.15 3.95
CA THR A 232 -19.50 -5.51 2.72
C THR A 232 -18.71 -6.45 1.80
N VAL A 233 -17.70 -7.18 2.29
CA VAL A 233 -16.82 -8.02 1.45
C VAL A 233 -16.82 -9.50 1.89
N ILE A 234 -17.99 -10.15 1.87
CA ILE A 234 -18.07 -11.62 1.68
C ILE A 234 -18.16 -11.93 0.17
N ALA A 235 -17.48 -11.15 -0.67
CA ALA A 235 -17.73 -11.13 -2.12
C ALA A 235 -16.67 -11.85 -2.97
N ARG A 236 -15.71 -12.54 -2.34
CA ARG A 236 -14.86 -13.50 -3.06
C ARG A 236 -14.94 -14.85 -2.37
N PRO A 237 -15.65 -15.83 -2.96
CA PRO A 237 -15.56 -17.19 -2.47
C PRO A 237 -14.08 -17.57 -2.50
N TRP A 238 -13.56 -17.93 -1.33
CA TRP A 238 -12.31 -18.65 -1.23
C TRP A 238 -12.50 -19.84 -2.18
N ASN A 239 -11.57 -20.07 -3.10
CA ASN A 239 -11.40 -21.42 -3.61
C ASN A 239 -10.84 -22.24 -2.44
N LEU A 240 -11.72 -22.49 -1.45
CA LEU A 240 -11.40 -23.18 -0.22
C LEU A 240 -10.75 -24.47 -0.65
N LEU A 241 -9.51 -24.62 -0.18
CA LEU A 241 -8.67 -25.72 -0.59
C LEU A 241 -9.44 -27.00 -0.32
N SER A 242 -9.71 -27.75 -1.38
CA SER A 242 -10.28 -29.09 -1.24
C SER A 242 -9.43 -29.96 -0.32
N SER A 243 -8.17 -29.59 -0.02
CA SER A 243 -7.32 -30.26 0.95
C SER A 243 -7.64 -29.98 2.43
N LEU A 244 -8.46 -28.99 2.77
CA LEU A 244 -8.64 -28.55 4.16
C LEU A 244 -9.47 -29.56 4.97
N GLU A 245 -8.87 -30.13 6.02
CA GLU A 245 -9.45 -31.17 6.87
C GLU A 245 -9.82 -30.64 8.27
N HIS A 246 -9.11 -29.63 8.76
CA HIS A 246 -9.26 -29.11 10.12
C HIS A 246 -9.21 -27.59 10.14
N VAL A 247 -10.23 -26.97 10.76
CA VAL A 247 -10.25 -25.53 11.02
C VAL A 247 -10.42 -25.27 12.51
N GLY A 248 -9.61 -24.39 13.08
CA GLY A 248 -9.75 -23.90 14.44
C GLY A 248 -9.93 -22.39 14.46
N ILE A 249 -11.01 -21.91 15.07
CA ILE A 249 -11.21 -20.49 15.38
C ILE A 249 -10.98 -20.34 16.89
N GLU A 250 -9.80 -19.85 17.26
CA GLU A 250 -9.39 -19.68 18.66
C GLU A 250 -9.99 -18.42 19.29
N ARG A 251 -10.41 -17.43 18.48
CA ARG A 251 -11.11 -16.26 19.01
C ARG A 251 -12.44 -16.70 19.64
N PRO A 252 -12.71 -16.32 20.89
CA PRO A 252 -14.00 -16.57 21.50
C PRO A 252 -15.11 -15.87 20.72
N LEU A 253 -16.02 -16.64 20.10
CA LEU A 253 -17.18 -16.13 19.40
C LEU A 253 -18.16 -15.51 20.40
N LYS A 254 -18.76 -14.38 20.02
CA LYS A 254 -19.84 -13.70 20.73
C LYS A 254 -21.21 -13.98 20.11
N GLY A 255 -21.26 -14.67 18.97
CA GLY A 255 -22.50 -14.95 18.23
C GLY A 255 -22.90 -13.79 17.32
N GLU A 256 -21.94 -12.96 16.92
CA GLU A 256 -22.20 -11.84 16.01
C GLU A 256 -22.52 -12.38 14.60
N ALA A 257 -23.40 -11.71 13.86
CA ALA A 257 -23.84 -12.19 12.53
C ALA A 257 -22.68 -12.47 11.56
N LEU A 258 -21.59 -11.68 11.64
CA LEU A 258 -20.40 -11.87 10.81
C LEU A 258 -19.57 -13.09 11.23
N GLU A 259 -19.50 -13.39 12.52
CA GLU A 259 -18.85 -14.60 13.03
C GLU A 259 -19.58 -15.85 12.53
N MET A 260 -20.90 -15.81 12.61
CA MET A 260 -21.76 -16.89 12.18
C MET A 260 -21.75 -17.07 10.67
N ALA A 261 -21.71 -15.96 9.90
CA ALA A 261 -21.53 -16.01 8.45
C ALA A 261 -20.21 -16.68 8.03
N LEU A 262 -19.10 -16.41 8.72
CA LEU A 262 -17.82 -17.08 8.44
C LEU A 262 -17.90 -18.58 8.74
N VAL A 263 -18.50 -18.95 9.87
CA VAL A 263 -18.68 -20.37 10.23
C VAL A 263 -19.56 -21.09 9.20
N GLY A 264 -20.67 -20.49 8.81
CA GLY A 264 -21.54 -21.01 7.75
C GLY A 264 -20.79 -21.19 6.45
N TYR A 265 -20.07 -20.15 6.01
CA TYR A 265 -19.25 -20.21 4.80
C TYR A 265 -18.26 -21.38 4.81
N LEU A 266 -17.53 -21.59 5.92
CA LEU A 266 -16.59 -22.70 6.05
C LEU A 266 -17.28 -24.07 5.97
N LEU A 267 -18.43 -24.24 6.61
CA LEU A 267 -19.19 -25.49 6.61
C LEU A 267 -19.81 -25.79 5.24
N GLU A 268 -20.30 -24.76 4.56
CA GLU A 268 -20.98 -24.86 3.26
C GLU A 268 -20.01 -25.04 2.08
N ASN A 269 -18.74 -24.62 2.22
CA ASN A 269 -17.78 -24.58 1.12
C ASN A 269 -16.56 -25.51 1.30
N SER A 270 -16.44 -26.23 2.42
CA SER A 270 -15.30 -27.13 2.68
C SER A 270 -15.67 -28.61 2.55
N PRO A 271 -15.47 -29.25 1.38
CA PRO A 271 -15.97 -30.60 1.13
C PRO A 271 -15.25 -31.70 1.92
N ASN A 272 -14.01 -31.46 2.36
CA ASN A 272 -13.19 -32.44 3.07
C ASN A 272 -12.97 -32.10 4.55
N LEU A 273 -13.70 -31.12 5.08
CA LEU A 273 -13.58 -30.68 6.47
C LEU A 273 -14.04 -31.80 7.42
N LYS A 274 -13.16 -32.27 8.29
CA LYS A 274 -13.44 -33.31 9.29
C LYS A 274 -13.73 -32.71 10.66
N LYS A 275 -13.16 -31.54 10.95
CA LYS A 275 -13.27 -30.92 12.27
C LYS A 275 -13.25 -29.40 12.17
N LEU A 276 -14.24 -28.76 12.77
CA LEU A 276 -14.29 -27.32 13.04
C LEU A 276 -14.25 -27.13 14.56
N SER A 277 -13.18 -26.51 15.08
CA SER A 277 -13.04 -26.19 16.50
C SER A 277 -13.34 -24.72 16.72
N LEU A 278 -14.27 -24.40 17.63
CA LEU A 278 -14.69 -23.05 17.95
C LEU A 278 -14.43 -22.78 19.44
N SER A 279 -14.02 -21.57 19.78
CA SER A 279 -14.02 -21.09 21.17
C SER A 279 -15.24 -20.20 21.39
N LEU A 280 -15.93 -20.32 22.53
CA LEU A 280 -17.00 -19.39 22.91
C LEU A 280 -16.51 -18.36 23.92
N HIS A 281 -17.07 -17.14 23.86
CA HIS A 281 -16.84 -16.10 24.86
C HIS A 281 -17.48 -16.49 26.20
N ASP A 282 -16.88 -16.10 27.32
CA ASP A 282 -17.33 -16.49 28.66
C ASP A 282 -18.77 -16.06 28.98
N SER A 283 -19.27 -15.02 28.32
CA SER A 283 -20.68 -14.61 28.39
C SER A 283 -21.64 -15.69 27.86
N LEU A 284 -21.20 -16.46 26.87
CA LEU A 284 -21.92 -17.59 26.27
C LEU A 284 -21.55 -18.93 26.92
N LYS A 285 -20.69 -18.98 27.95
CA LYS A 285 -20.36 -20.22 28.67
C LYS A 285 -21.14 -20.38 29.98
N LYS A 286 -21.85 -19.32 30.40
CA LYS A 286 -22.53 -19.28 31.72
C LYS A 286 -23.88 -20.00 31.75
N GLY A 287 -24.29 -20.69 30.68
CA GLY A 287 -25.32 -21.74 30.71
C GLY A 287 -26.73 -21.27 31.09
N LYS A 288 -27.03 -19.97 30.99
CA LYS A 288 -28.28 -19.38 31.49
C LYS A 288 -28.92 -18.32 30.60
N SER A 289 -28.29 -17.91 29.49
CA SER A 289 -28.89 -16.95 28.57
C SER A 289 -29.50 -17.66 27.37
N LYS A 290 -30.62 -17.12 26.88
CA LYS A 290 -31.26 -17.56 25.63
C LYS A 290 -30.29 -17.48 24.44
N GLU A 291 -29.41 -16.48 24.44
CA GLU A 291 -28.41 -16.21 23.41
C GLU A 291 -27.43 -17.36 23.18
N GLU A 292 -26.97 -18.05 24.23
CA GLU A 292 -26.10 -19.23 24.08
C GLU A 292 -26.83 -20.35 23.34
N SER A 293 -28.09 -20.63 23.71
CA SER A 293 -28.90 -21.65 23.04
C SER A 293 -29.14 -21.29 21.58
N ASP A 294 -29.40 -20.01 21.28
CA ASP A 294 -29.65 -19.55 19.91
C ASP A 294 -28.40 -19.73 19.01
N VAL A 295 -27.20 -19.38 19.50
CA VAL A 295 -25.93 -19.57 18.75
C VAL A 295 -25.66 -21.05 18.51
N PHE A 296 -25.83 -21.92 19.52
CA PHE A 296 -25.63 -23.37 19.33
C PHE A 296 -26.63 -23.97 18.33
N ILE A 297 -27.90 -23.57 18.39
CA ILE A 297 -28.91 -24.02 17.43
C ILE A 297 -28.57 -23.55 16.02
N GLU A 298 -28.14 -22.31 15.85
CA GLU A 298 -27.68 -21.78 14.56
C GLU A 298 -26.47 -22.56 14.03
N LEU A 299 -25.45 -22.82 14.86
CA LEU A 299 -24.28 -23.64 14.49
C LEU A 299 -24.67 -25.05 14.00
N LEU A 300 -25.68 -25.66 14.61
CA LEU A 300 -26.14 -27.00 14.24
C LEU A 300 -26.94 -27.00 12.94
N ASN A 301 -27.59 -25.89 12.60
CA ASN A 301 -28.47 -25.75 11.44
C ASN A 301 -27.74 -25.38 10.15
N PHE A 302 -26.46 -24.98 10.21
CA PHE A 302 -25.70 -24.71 8.98
C PHE A 302 -25.63 -25.94 8.08
N PRO A 303 -25.86 -25.79 6.77
CA PRO A 303 -25.59 -26.84 5.80
C PRO A 303 -24.11 -27.22 5.87
N ARG A 304 -23.83 -28.52 5.77
CA ARG A 304 -22.45 -29.03 5.77
C ARG A 304 -22.18 -29.71 4.45
N LEU A 305 -21.17 -29.24 3.74
CA LEU A 305 -20.71 -29.89 2.52
C LEU A 305 -19.98 -31.21 2.83
N SER A 306 -19.22 -31.24 3.92
CA SER A 306 -18.64 -32.46 4.48
C SER A 306 -19.57 -33.07 5.53
N SER A 307 -20.12 -34.25 5.22
CA SER A 307 -20.93 -35.04 6.16
C SER A 307 -20.14 -35.58 7.35
N SER A 308 -18.81 -35.64 7.24
CA SER A 308 -17.91 -36.10 8.31
C SER A 308 -17.51 -35.01 9.29
N CYS A 309 -17.87 -33.74 9.03
CA CYS A 309 -17.43 -32.61 9.82
C CYS A 309 -18.06 -32.60 11.23
N GLN A 310 -17.21 -32.67 12.25
CA GLN A 310 -17.58 -32.47 13.65
C GLN A 310 -17.30 -31.04 14.09
N ILE A 311 -18.32 -30.37 14.65
CA ILE A 311 -18.17 -29.06 15.30
C ILE A 311 -17.84 -29.33 16.77
N ILE A 312 -16.68 -28.85 17.22
CA ILE A 312 -16.23 -28.96 18.61
C ILE A 312 -16.18 -27.57 19.20
N VAL A 313 -16.92 -27.36 20.29
CA VAL A 313 -16.97 -26.09 20.99
C VAL A 313 -16.17 -26.20 22.29
N ARG A 314 -15.25 -25.25 22.53
CA ARG A 314 -14.33 -25.20 23.68
C ARG A 314 -14.57 -23.99 24.57
#